data_AF-A0A1N7BQY4-F1
#
_entry.id   AF-A0A1N7BQY4-F1
#
_cell.length_a   1.000
_cell.length_b   1.000
_cell.length_c   1.000
_cell.angle_alpha   90.00
_cell.angle_beta   90.00
_cell.angle_gamma   90.00
#
_symmetry.space_group_name_H-M   'P 1'
#
loop_
_entity.id
_entity.type
_entity.pdbx_description
1 polymer ?
#
loop_
_entity_poly.entity_id
_entity_poly.type
_entity_poly.pdbx_seq_one_letter_code
_entity_poly.pdbx_strand_id
1 'polypeptide(L)' 'MKKIVILALAALFSGSALALHCPADMKKIDAAITASPKLTDAQMSEVKQLRADGEALHKAGKHQESVDTLAKAMKILGI' A
#
# COMPACT_ATOMS: atom_id res chain seq x y z
N MET A 1 -16.67 32.94 12.12
CA MET A 1 -17.35 31.62 12.24
C MET A 1 -17.34 30.80 10.96
N LYS A 2 -17.78 31.33 9.79
CA LYS A 2 -17.76 30.58 8.50
C LYS A 2 -16.39 30.03 8.05
N LYS A 3 -15.28 30.72 8.34
CA LYS A 3 -13.92 30.28 7.96
C LYS A 3 -13.38 29.12 8.82
N ILE A 4 -13.82 29.01 10.08
CA ILE A 4 -13.40 27.94 11.01
C ILE A 4 -14.09 26.61 10.65
N VAL A 5 -15.34 26.69 10.17
CA VAL A 5 -16.10 25.51 9.70
C VAL A 5 -15.46 24.89 8.45
N ILE A 6 -14.89 25.69 7.55
CA ILE A 6 -14.22 25.20 6.33
C ILE A 6 -12.90 24.47 6.67
N LEU A 7 -12.16 24.95 7.68
CA LEU A 7 -10.88 24.34 8.08
C LEU A 7 -11.09 22.98 8.80
N ALA A 8 -12.17 22.84 9.57
CA ALA A 8 -12.51 21.60 10.27
C ALA A 8 -12.93 20.45 9.33
N LEU A 9 -13.53 20.75 8.18
CA LEU A 9 -13.93 19.73 7.19
C LEU A 9 -12.73 19.12 6.44
N ALA A 10 -11.65 19.88 6.23
CA ALA A 10 -10.47 19.38 5.50
C ALA A 10 -9.66 18.36 6.33
N ALA A 11 -9.59 18.52 7.65
CA ALA A 11 -8.84 17.62 8.54
C ALA A 11 -9.46 16.21 8.64
N LEU A 12 -10.77 16.09 8.42
CA LEU A 12 -11.46 14.79 8.46
C LEU A 12 -11.22 13.94 7.20
N PHE A 13 -10.81 14.55 6.10
CA PHE A 13 -10.57 13.85 4.83
C PHE A 13 -9.16 13.26 4.71
N SER A 14 -8.19 13.78 5.47
CA SER A 14 -6.79 13.29 5.44
C SER A 14 -6.66 11.87 6.00
N GLY A 15 -7.50 11.49 6.97
CA GLY A 15 -7.49 10.14 7.54
C GLY A 15 -8.01 9.07 6.57
N SER A 16 -8.96 9.43 5.69
CA SER A 16 -9.54 8.52 4.70
C SER A 16 -8.52 8.09 3.64
N ALA A 17 -7.62 9.00 3.24
CA ALA A 17 -6.55 8.71 2.29
C ALA A 17 -5.53 7.71 2.85
N LEU A 18 -5.19 7.81 4.15
CA LEU A 18 -4.30 6.84 4.82
C LEU A 18 -4.95 5.46 4.96
N ALA A 19 -6.24 5.40 5.29
CA ALA A 19 -6.94 4.12 5.49
C ALA A 19 -7.00 3.26 4.22
N LEU A 20 -6.98 3.88 3.04
CA LEU A 20 -7.06 3.21 1.74
C LEU A 20 -5.69 2.93 1.10
N HIS A 21 -4.59 3.40 1.70
CA HIS A 21 -3.27 3.33 1.07
C HIS A 21 -2.74 1.89 0.93
N CYS A 22 -2.64 1.14 2.04
CA CYS A 22 -2.14 -0.24 1.99
C CYS A 22 -3.01 -1.16 1.11
N PRO A 23 -4.35 -1.14 1.22
CA PRO A 23 -5.21 -1.94 0.33
C PRO A 23 -5.05 -1.58 -1.16
N ALA A 24 -4.85 -0.29 -1.47
CA ALA A 24 -4.60 0.14 -2.85
C ALA A 24 -3.27 -0.39 -3.39
N ASP A 25 -2.20 -0.34 -2.61
CA ASP A 25 -0.89 -0.82 -3.04
C ASP A 25 -0.85 -2.35 -3.14
N MET A 26 -1.48 -3.08 -2.21
CA MET A 26 -1.68 -4.53 -2.36
C MET A 26 -2.36 -4.87 -3.69
N LYS A 27 -3.45 -4.16 -4.03
CA LYS A 27 -4.16 -4.38 -5.30
C LYS A 27 -3.29 -4.07 -6.53
N LYS A 28 -2.47 -3.01 -6.47
CA LYS A 28 -1.52 -2.70 -7.56
C LYS A 28 -0.47 -3.80 -7.73
N ILE A 29 0.08 -4.31 -6.63
CA ILE A 29 1.03 -5.42 -6.63
C ILE A 29 0.37 -6.67 -7.22
N ASP A 30 -0.85 -7.02 -6.79
CA ASP A 30 -1.59 -8.17 -7.30
C ASP A 30 -1.85 -8.07 -8.82
N ALA A 31 -2.20 -6.88 -9.30
CA ALA A 31 -2.38 -6.61 -10.72
C ALA A 31 -1.06 -6.75 -11.50
N ALA A 32 0.05 -6.21 -10.97
CA ALA A 32 1.36 -6.30 -11.60
C ALA A 32 1.88 -7.75 -11.65
N ILE A 33 1.71 -8.54 -10.59
CA ILE A 33 2.03 -9.97 -10.59
C ILE A 33 1.24 -10.71 -11.67
N THR A 34 -0.07 -10.43 -11.77
CA THR A 34 -0.96 -11.06 -12.76
C THR A 34 -0.57 -10.70 -14.19
N ALA A 35 -0.07 -9.48 -14.42
CA ALA A 35 0.45 -9.04 -15.71
C ALA A 35 1.76 -9.74 -16.12
N SER A 36 2.27 -10.67 -15.31
CA SER A 36 3.46 -11.49 -15.59
C SER A 36 4.69 -10.63 -15.94
N PRO A 37 5.20 -9.85 -14.97
CA PRO A 37 6.29 -8.93 -15.20
C PRO A 37 7.57 -9.72 -15.51
N LYS A 38 8.50 -9.11 -16.25
CA LYS A 38 9.80 -9.70 -16.55
C LYS A 38 10.70 -9.67 -15.32
N LEU A 39 10.43 -10.56 -14.36
CA LEU A 39 11.21 -10.77 -13.14
C LEU A 39 11.85 -12.16 -13.15
N THR A 40 12.96 -12.31 -12.43
CA THR A 40 13.49 -13.64 -12.10
C THR A 40 12.57 -14.35 -11.11
N ASP A 41 12.66 -15.67 -11.01
CA ASP A 41 11.88 -16.46 -10.04
C ASP A 41 12.13 -16.00 -8.60
N ALA A 42 13.38 -15.63 -8.28
CA ALA A 42 13.75 -15.11 -6.96
C ALA A 42 13.04 -13.77 -6.66
N GLN A 43 13.05 -12.84 -7.62
CA GLN A 43 12.34 -11.56 -7.48
C GLN A 43 10.82 -11.76 -7.38
N MET A 44 10.25 -12.68 -8.15
CA MET A 44 8.82 -13.00 -8.08
C MET A 44 8.45 -13.60 -6.71
N SER A 45 9.29 -14.47 -6.16
CA SER A 45 9.11 -15.02 -4.82
C SER A 45 9.17 -13.93 -3.75
N GLU A 46 10.16 -13.03 -3.85
CA GLU A 46 10.32 -11.90 -2.91
C GLU A 46 9.11 -10.95 -2.97
N VAL A 47 8.64 -10.59 -4.16
CA VAL A 47 7.44 -9.75 -4.34
C VAL A 47 6.20 -10.38 -3.68
N LYS A 48 5.97 -11.68 -3.88
CA LYS A 48 4.84 -12.39 -3.28
C LYS A 48 4.93 -12.44 -1.76
N GLN A 49 6.12 -12.65 -1.23
CA GLN A 49 6.36 -12.63 0.22
C GLN A 49 6.10 -11.23 0.80
N LEU A 50 6.69 -10.19 0.22
CA LEU A 50 6.49 -8.80 0.65
C LEU A 50 5.01 -8.38 0.57
N ARG A 51 4.28 -8.84 -0.45
CA ARG A 51 2.82 -8.64 -0.54
C ARG A 51 2.12 -9.29 0.66
N ALA A 52 2.38 -10.57 0.93
CA ALA A 52 1.74 -11.30 2.03
C ALA A 52 2.08 -10.70 3.41
N ASP A 53 3.34 -10.34 3.63
CA ASP A 53 3.81 -9.70 4.86
C ASP A 53 3.16 -8.32 5.04
N GLY A 54 3.07 -7.53 3.97
CA GLY A 54 2.37 -6.25 3.97
C GLY A 54 0.89 -6.38 4.37
N GLU A 55 0.19 -7.41 3.88
CA GLU A 55 -1.19 -7.69 4.28
C GLU A 55 -1.29 -8.11 5.75
N ALA A 56 -0.39 -8.97 6.22
CA ALA A 56 -0.35 -9.40 7.62
C ALA A 56 -0.11 -8.21 8.58
N LEU A 57 0.82 -7.33 8.24
CA LEU A 57 1.09 -6.10 8.98
C LEU A 57 -0.13 -5.16 9.00
N HIS A 58 -0.83 -5.02 7.88
CA HIS A 58 -2.06 -4.25 7.81
C HIS A 58 -3.14 -4.82 8.74
N LYS A 59 -3.37 -6.14 8.68
CA LYS A 59 -4.33 -6.84 9.56
C LYS A 59 -3.97 -6.73 11.05
N ALA A 60 -2.68 -6.59 11.37
CA ALA A 60 -2.18 -6.37 12.71
C ALA A 60 -2.21 -4.89 13.18
N GLY A 61 -2.71 -3.96 12.35
CA GLY A 61 -2.75 -2.52 12.66
C GLY A 61 -1.40 -1.79 12.50
N LYS A 62 -0.36 -2.47 12.03
CA LYS A 62 0.99 -1.93 11.80
C LYS A 62 1.06 -1.25 10.43
N HIS A 63 0.28 -0.18 10.26
CA HIS A 63 0.08 0.44 8.95
C HIS A 63 1.35 0.99 8.30
N GLN A 64 2.23 1.65 9.07
CA GLN A 64 3.48 2.16 8.49
C GLN A 64 4.40 1.01 8.04
N GLU A 65 4.55 -0.04 8.85
CA GLU A 65 5.33 -1.22 8.49
C GLU A 65 4.74 -1.91 7.24
N SER A 66 3.42 -1.95 7.11
CA SER A 66 2.73 -2.46 5.92
C SER A 66 3.09 -1.63 4.67
N VAL A 67 2.98 -0.31 4.73
CA VAL A 67 3.33 0.59 3.62
C VAL A 67 4.80 0.41 3.22
N ASP A 68 5.73 0.41 4.18
CA ASP A 68 7.15 0.28 3.91
C ASP A 68 7.48 -1.09 3.28
N THR A 69 6.78 -2.15 3.70
CA THR A 69 6.94 -3.49 3.14
C THR A 69 6.39 -3.59 1.73
N LEU A 70 5.19 -3.04 1.48
CA LEU A 70 4.57 -3.02 0.15
C LEU A 70 5.38 -2.14 -0.83
N ALA A 71 5.97 -1.04 -0.37
CA ALA A 71 6.84 -0.18 -1.18
C ALA A 71 8.08 -0.92 -1.71
N LYS A 72 8.64 -1.86 -0.94
CA LYS A 72 9.74 -2.72 -1.42
C LYS A 72 9.28 -3.63 -2.57
N ALA A 73 8.09 -4.23 -2.46
CA ALA A 73 7.53 -5.05 -3.53
C ALA A 73 7.31 -4.23 -4.81
N MET A 74 6.72 -3.04 -4.66
CA MET A 74 6.50 -2.10 -5.76
C MET A 74 7.80 -1.69 -6.45
N LYS A 75 8.88 -1.44 -5.68
CA LYS A 75 10.20 -1.14 -6.23
C LYS A 75 10.76 -2.28 -7.10
N ILE A 76 10.59 -3.53 -6.68
CA ILE A 76 11.01 -4.70 -7.48
C ILE A 76 10.17 -4.80 -8.77
N LEU A 77 8.88 -4.50 -8.67
CA LEU A 77 7.94 -4.47 -9.80
C LEU A 77 8.12 -3.26 -10.72
N GLY A 78 8.84 -2.23 -10.28
CA GLY A 78 9.03 -0.97 -11.02
C GLY A 78 7.77 -0.10 -11.09
N ILE A 79 6.91 -0.14 -10.08
CA ILE A 79 5.65 0.62 -9.98
C ILE A 79 5.60 1.55 -8.77
#